data_AF-A0A8F3IZI8-F1
#
_entry.id   AF-A0A8F3IZI8-F1
#
_cell.length_a   1.000
_cell.length_b   1.000
_cell.length_c   1.000
_cell.angle_alpha   90.00
_cell.angle_beta   90.00
_cell.angle_gamma   90.00
#
_symmetry.space_group_name_H-M   'P 1'
#
loop_
_entity.id
_entity.type
_entity.pdbx_description
1 polymer ?
#
loop_
_entity_poly.entity_id
_entity_poly.type
_entity_poly.pdbx_seq_one_letter_code
_entity_poly.pdbx_strand_id
1 'polypeptide(L)'
;MEDLSDVFDIYAICACCKVAPTSEGTKNEPFSPRTFRGLGNKGTLPWKCNSVDMKYFSSVTTYVDESKYEKLKWKRERYLRMEASQGGGDNTSGGDNTSGGDNADKLQNVVVMGRSNWESIPKQYKPLPNRINVVLSKTLTKEDVKEKVFIIDSIDDLLLLLKKLKYYKCFIIGGAQVYRECLSRNLIKQIYFTRIN
;
A
#
# COMPACT_ATOMS: atom_id res chain seq x y z
N MET A 1 -2.78 11.25 21.33
CA MET A 1 -3.18 10.28 20.29
C MET A 1 -1.92 9.99 19.48
N GLU A 2 -1.43 8.75 19.49
CA GLU A 2 -0.21 8.38 18.71
C GLU A 2 -0.50 8.44 17.21
N ASP A 3 0.47 8.88 16.41
CA ASP A 3 0.35 8.95 14.96
C ASP A 3 0.38 7.54 14.35
N LEU A 4 -0.74 7.10 13.80
CA LEU A 4 -0.88 5.76 13.20
C LEU A 4 0.08 5.54 12.04
N SER A 5 0.40 6.58 11.27
CA SER A 5 1.37 6.49 10.16
C SER A 5 2.77 6.16 10.67
N ASP A 6 3.12 6.66 11.86
CA ASP A 6 4.36 6.33 12.53
C ASP A 6 4.33 4.93 13.12
N VAL A 7 3.31 4.60 13.92
CA VAL A 7 3.18 3.30 14.60
C VAL A 7 3.24 2.14 13.60
N PHE A 8 2.46 2.23 12.54
CA PHE A 8 2.34 1.17 11.53
C PHE A 8 3.32 1.32 10.37
N ASP A 9 4.18 2.35 10.38
CA ASP A 9 5.16 2.66 9.34
C ASP A 9 4.57 2.59 7.92
N ILE A 10 3.57 3.45 7.70
CA ILE A 10 2.83 3.54 6.45
C ILE A 10 3.48 4.60 5.56
N TYR A 11 4.00 4.17 4.41
CA TYR A 11 4.67 5.02 3.42
C TYR A 11 3.90 4.99 2.11
N ALA A 12 4.03 6.04 1.30
CA ALA A 12 3.59 6.04 -0.09
C ALA A 12 4.81 5.93 -1.01
N ILE A 13 4.67 5.22 -2.13
CA ILE A 13 5.65 5.21 -3.21
C ILE A 13 4.93 5.44 -4.54
N CYS A 14 5.39 6.40 -5.32
CA CYS A 14 4.79 6.75 -6.62
C CYS A 14 5.84 7.27 -7.61
N ALA A 15 5.51 7.18 -8.88
CA ALA A 15 6.23 7.85 -9.96
C ALA A 15 5.28 8.82 -10.68
N CYS A 16 5.75 10.03 -10.97
CA CYS A 16 4.96 11.04 -11.67
C CYS A 16 5.76 11.66 -12.81
N CYS A 17 5.15 11.76 -13.99
CA CYS A 17 5.70 12.50 -15.12
C CYS A 17 5.11 13.91 -15.23
N LYS A 18 5.65 14.70 -16.16
CA LYS A 18 4.99 15.92 -16.65
C LYS A 18 3.69 15.57 -17.36
N VAL A 19 2.69 16.43 -17.25
CA VAL A 19 1.43 16.28 -17.99
C VAL A 19 1.62 16.88 -19.39
N ALA A 20 1.35 16.09 -20.43
CA ALA A 20 1.38 16.59 -21.80
C ALA A 20 0.24 17.62 -22.00
N PRO A 21 0.49 18.76 -22.67
CA PRO A 21 -0.54 19.76 -22.93
C PRO A 21 -1.58 19.20 -23.91
N THR A 22 -2.81 19.68 -23.78
CA THR A 22 -3.89 19.39 -24.74
C THR A 22 -4.31 20.69 -25.43
N SER A 23 -4.52 20.63 -26.74
CA SER A 23 -5.00 21.77 -27.55
C SER A 23 -6.47 22.09 -27.32
N GLU A 24 -7.22 21.11 -26.82
CA GLU A 24 -8.67 21.21 -26.61
C GLU A 24 -9.04 20.85 -25.16
N GLY A 25 -10.15 21.43 -24.70
CA GLY A 25 -10.71 21.22 -23.36
C GLY A 25 -10.17 22.16 -22.28
N THR A 26 -10.86 22.19 -21.14
CA THR A 26 -10.59 23.11 -20.01
C THR A 26 -9.52 22.58 -19.04
N LYS A 27 -8.91 21.43 -19.31
CA LYS A 27 -7.98 20.73 -18.40
C LYS A 27 -6.50 21.00 -18.70
N ASN A 28 -6.20 21.86 -19.68
CA ASN A 28 -4.81 22.23 -19.96
C ASN A 28 -4.31 23.21 -18.88
N GLU A 29 -3.26 22.82 -18.16
CA GLU A 29 -2.64 23.61 -17.11
C GLU A 29 -1.16 23.87 -17.46
N PRO A 30 -0.87 24.81 -18.38
CA PRO A 30 0.50 25.08 -18.83
C PRO A 30 1.40 25.64 -17.72
N PHE A 31 0.82 26.35 -16.76
CA PHE A 31 1.52 26.98 -15.63
C PHE A 31 1.22 26.30 -14.29
N SER A 32 0.94 24.99 -14.29
CA SER A 32 0.67 24.27 -13.04
C SER A 32 1.84 24.40 -12.07
N PRO A 33 1.62 24.77 -10.80
CA PRO A 33 2.68 24.87 -9.80
C PRO A 33 3.29 23.50 -9.45
N ARG A 34 2.67 22.40 -9.89
CA ARG A 34 3.15 21.04 -9.72
C ARG A 34 3.53 20.45 -11.08
N THR A 35 4.81 20.61 -11.46
CA THR A 35 5.36 20.11 -12.72
C THR A 35 5.16 18.60 -12.90
N PHE A 36 5.44 17.81 -11.85
CA PHE A 36 5.34 16.34 -11.86
C PHE A 36 4.06 15.89 -11.15
N ARG A 37 3.02 15.59 -11.93
CA ARG A 37 1.70 15.19 -11.40
C ARG A 37 0.96 14.15 -12.25
N GLY A 38 1.52 13.74 -13.39
CA GLY A 38 0.93 12.71 -14.24
C GLY A 38 1.21 11.31 -13.67
N LEU A 39 0.16 10.67 -13.13
CA LEU A 39 0.27 9.36 -12.48
C LEU A 39 -0.17 8.19 -13.38
N GLY A 40 -1.18 8.40 -14.23
CA GLY A 40 -1.80 7.35 -15.05
C GLY A 40 -2.53 7.92 -16.25
N ASN A 41 -2.65 7.13 -17.31
CA ASN A 41 -3.39 7.46 -18.53
C ASN A 41 -4.15 6.22 -19.01
N LYS A 42 -5.49 6.30 -19.13
CA LYS A 42 -6.35 5.19 -19.62
C LYS A 42 -6.09 3.84 -18.94
N GLY A 43 -5.89 3.83 -17.62
CA GLY A 43 -5.69 2.61 -16.82
C GLY A 43 -4.27 2.03 -16.86
N THR A 44 -3.32 2.70 -17.53
CA THR A 44 -1.91 2.29 -17.58
C THR A 44 -0.98 3.44 -17.19
N LEU A 45 0.32 3.17 -17.10
CA LEU A 45 1.33 4.19 -16.86
C LEU A 45 1.41 5.16 -18.07
N PRO A 46 1.61 6.48 -17.86
CA PRO A 46 1.71 7.44 -18.95
C PRO A 46 2.94 7.26 -19.85
N TRP A 47 3.98 6.56 -19.36
CA TRP A 47 5.22 6.28 -20.09
C TRP A 47 5.35 4.77 -20.37
N LYS A 48 6.19 4.41 -21.36
CA LYS A 48 6.61 3.03 -21.61
C LYS A 48 7.43 2.49 -20.43
N CYS A 49 7.62 1.18 -20.33
CA CYS A 49 8.38 0.55 -19.26
C CYS A 49 9.70 1.29 -18.95
N ASN A 50 9.82 1.83 -17.74
CA ASN A 50 11.03 2.49 -17.24
C ASN A 50 11.74 1.51 -16.30
N SER A 51 12.79 0.84 -16.80
CA SER A 51 13.49 -0.20 -16.05
C SER A 51 14.18 0.31 -14.79
N VAL A 52 14.63 1.57 -14.79
CA VAL A 52 15.28 2.21 -13.63
C VAL A 52 14.26 2.41 -12.51
N ASP A 53 13.10 2.97 -12.82
CA ASP A 53 12.01 3.16 -11.85
C ASP A 53 11.47 1.81 -11.35
N MET A 54 11.28 0.83 -12.23
CA MET A 54 10.82 -0.50 -11.83
C MET A 54 11.83 -1.22 -10.91
N LYS A 55 13.13 -1.09 -11.18
CA LYS A 55 14.19 -1.62 -10.30
C LYS A 55 14.16 -0.93 -8.94
N TYR A 56 14.05 0.40 -8.93
CA TYR A 56 13.95 1.19 -7.70
C TYR A 56 12.71 0.80 -6.87
N PHE A 57 11.53 0.77 -7.49
CA PHE A 57 10.28 0.34 -6.86
C PHE A 57 10.41 -1.05 -6.24
N SER A 58 10.96 -2.01 -7.00
CA SER A 58 11.16 -3.37 -6.51
C SER A 58 12.12 -3.40 -5.33
N SER A 59 13.25 -2.68 -5.39
CA SER A 59 14.23 -2.61 -4.30
C SER A 59 13.61 -2.02 -3.02
N VAL A 60 12.93 -0.88 -3.12
CA VAL A 60 12.34 -0.20 -1.95
C VAL A 60 11.24 -1.04 -1.31
N THR A 61 10.32 -1.59 -2.12
CA THR A 61 9.17 -2.33 -1.59
C THR A 61 9.51 -3.75 -1.14
N THR A 62 10.65 -4.30 -1.55
CA THR A 62 11.06 -5.67 -1.17
C THR A 62 12.09 -5.68 -0.03
N TYR A 63 12.89 -4.62 0.12
CA TYR A 63 13.94 -4.58 1.13
C TYR A 63 13.39 -4.67 2.55
N VAL A 64 13.97 -5.57 3.35
CA VAL A 64 13.65 -5.80 4.74
C VAL A 64 14.94 -5.91 5.54
N ASP A 65 14.94 -5.31 6.73
CA ASP A 65 16.02 -5.43 7.70
C ASP A 65 15.47 -6.10 8.97
N GLU A 66 15.71 -7.41 9.09
CA GLU A 66 15.21 -8.23 10.20
C GLU A 66 15.76 -7.77 11.55
N SER A 67 17.00 -7.25 11.59
CA SER A 67 17.64 -6.77 12.83
C SER A 67 16.88 -5.60 13.46
N LYS A 68 16.15 -4.83 12.64
CA LYS A 68 15.36 -3.67 13.09
C LYS A 68 13.91 -4.02 13.45
N TYR A 69 13.46 -5.24 13.17
CA TYR A 69 12.06 -5.60 13.33
C TYR A 69 11.60 -5.57 14.79
N GLU A 70 12.43 -6.00 15.73
CA GLU A 70 12.04 -6.09 17.15
C GLU A 70 11.64 -4.72 17.71
N LYS A 71 12.33 -3.65 17.30
CA LYS A 71 11.96 -2.27 17.65
C LYS A 71 10.58 -1.88 17.09
N LEU A 72 10.26 -2.28 15.87
CA LEU A 72 8.96 -2.00 15.24
C LEU A 72 7.84 -2.79 15.92
N LYS A 73 8.10 -4.06 16.22
CA LYS A 73 7.20 -4.94 16.95
C LYS A 73 6.85 -4.36 18.31
N TRP A 74 7.84 -3.97 19.11
CA TRP A 74 7.60 -3.38 20.43
C TRP A 74 6.79 -2.09 20.38
N LYS A 75 7.07 -1.22 19.40
CA LYS A 75 6.28 0.01 19.17
C LYS A 75 4.80 -0.32 18.91
N ARG A 76 4.52 -1.28 18.03
CA ARG A 76 3.15 -1.69 17.69
C ARG A 76 2.45 -2.38 18.85
N GLU A 77 3.11 -3.31 19.52
CA GLU A 77 2.55 -4.00 20.69
C GLU A 77 2.24 -3.04 21.84
N ARG A 78 3.11 -2.03 22.05
CA ARG A 78 2.84 -0.98 23.04
C ARG A 78 1.58 -0.19 22.68
N TYR A 79 1.46 0.26 21.44
CA TYR A 79 0.26 0.97 20.96
C TYR A 79 -1.00 0.12 21.20
N LEU A 80 -0.97 -1.15 20.79
CA LEU A 80 -2.11 -2.07 20.90
C LEU A 80 -2.53 -2.32 22.36
N ARG A 81 -1.57 -2.48 23.28
CA ARG A 81 -1.88 -2.60 24.72
C ARG A 81 -2.56 -1.35 25.28
N MET A 82 -2.09 -0.17 24.88
CA MET A 82 -2.70 1.09 25.32
C MET A 82 -4.11 1.28 24.74
N GLU A 83 -4.31 0.93 23.46
CA GLU A 83 -5.62 0.99 22.79
C GLU A 83 -6.63 0.04 23.45
N ALA A 84 -6.23 -1.20 23.77
CA ALA A 84 -7.09 -2.18 24.45
C ALA A 84 -7.48 -1.74 25.87
N SER A 85 -6.61 -0.98 26.56
CA SER A 85 -6.89 -0.48 27.92
C SER A 85 -7.90 0.68 27.93
N GLN A 86 -8.13 1.34 26.78
CA GLN A 86 -9.05 2.47 26.63
C GLN A 86 -10.40 2.08 26.03
N GLY A 87 -10.50 0.89 25.43
CA GLY A 87 -11.76 0.33 24.95
C GLY A 87 -12.44 -0.49 26.06
N GLY A 88 -13.51 0.06 26.65
CA GLY A 88 -14.48 -0.76 27.41
C GLY A 88 -14.98 -1.90 26.53
N GLY A 89 -14.94 -3.11 27.07
CA GLY A 89 -15.01 -4.35 26.28
C GLY A 89 -16.30 -4.52 25.48
N ASP A 90 -16.13 -5.07 24.28
CA ASP A 90 -17.15 -5.90 23.65
C ASP A 90 -16.51 -7.21 23.18
N ASN A 91 -16.99 -8.30 23.76
CA ASN A 91 -16.55 -9.67 23.48
C ASN A 91 -17.36 -10.19 22.29
N THR A 92 -16.79 -10.12 21.08
CA THR A 92 -17.23 -10.99 20.00
C THR A 92 -16.11 -11.94 19.60
N SER A 93 -16.17 -13.13 20.17
CA SER A 93 -15.40 -14.30 19.79
C SER A 93 -15.83 -14.75 18.38
N GLY A 94 -15.03 -14.42 17.37
CA GLY A 94 -15.16 -14.94 16.01
C GLY A 94 -13.88 -15.66 15.63
N GLY A 95 -13.79 -16.94 15.94
CA GLY A 95 -12.75 -17.81 15.38
C GLY A 95 -13.02 -18.06 13.91
N ASP A 96 -11.97 -18.04 13.10
CA ASP A 96 -11.89 -18.96 11.98
C ASP A 96 -10.45 -19.44 11.80
N ASN A 97 -10.34 -20.73 11.58
CA ASN A 97 -9.12 -21.49 11.40
C ASN A 97 -8.60 -21.26 9.98
N THR A 98 -7.32 -20.91 9.85
CA THR A 98 -6.58 -21.24 8.63
C THR A 98 -5.37 -22.05 9.03
N SER A 99 -5.53 -23.37 8.93
CA SER A 99 -4.47 -24.35 8.96
C SER A 99 -3.66 -24.29 7.66
N GLY A 100 -2.33 -24.37 7.79
CA GLY A 100 -1.48 -25.03 6.80
C GLY A 100 -0.46 -24.14 6.09
N GLY A 101 0.81 -24.28 6.48
CA GLY A 101 1.94 -23.89 5.63
C GLY A 101 3.23 -23.69 6.40
N ASP A 102 3.96 -24.78 6.65
CA ASP A 102 5.29 -24.80 7.27
C ASP A 102 6.30 -23.90 6.54
N ASN A 103 6.47 -22.68 7.05
CA ASN A 103 7.64 -21.83 6.93
C ASN A 103 7.43 -20.70 7.92
N ALA A 104 8.22 -20.64 8.99
CA ALA A 104 8.20 -19.51 9.93
C ALA A 104 8.17 -18.19 9.13
N ASP A 105 7.06 -17.45 9.21
CA ASP A 105 6.73 -16.37 8.26
C ASP A 105 7.90 -15.40 8.09
N LYS A 106 8.59 -15.54 6.96
CA LYS A 106 9.73 -14.70 6.59
C LYS A 106 9.24 -13.25 6.59
N LEU A 107 10.00 -12.38 7.23
CA LEU A 107 9.61 -10.98 7.36
C LEU A 107 9.53 -10.32 5.98
N GLN A 108 8.39 -9.71 5.68
CA GLN A 108 8.10 -9.06 4.40
C GLN A 108 7.47 -7.68 4.62
N ASN A 109 7.51 -6.85 3.59
CA ASN A 109 6.71 -5.62 3.55
C ASN A 109 5.29 -5.90 3.04
N VAL A 110 4.38 -5.01 3.39
CA VAL A 110 3.01 -4.95 2.84
C VAL A 110 3.00 -3.99 1.66
N VAL A 111 2.33 -4.36 0.57
CA VAL A 111 2.04 -3.48 -0.57
C VAL A 111 0.53 -3.37 -0.76
N VAL A 112 0.02 -2.16 -0.68
CA VAL A 112 -1.42 -1.85 -0.74
C VAL A 112 -1.73 -1.13 -2.05
N MET A 113 -2.69 -1.66 -2.81
CA MET A 113 -3.09 -1.09 -4.08
C MET A 113 -4.60 -1.10 -4.29
N GLY A 114 -5.12 -0.18 -5.10
CA GLY A 114 -6.53 -0.20 -5.52
C GLY A 114 -6.80 -1.23 -6.62
N ARG A 115 -8.07 -1.59 -6.82
CA ARG A 115 -8.51 -2.56 -7.85
C ARG A 115 -7.92 -2.31 -9.25
N SER A 116 -8.03 -1.09 -9.77
CA SER A 116 -7.52 -0.78 -11.13
C SER A 116 -6.00 -0.94 -11.23
N ASN A 117 -5.26 -0.63 -10.16
CA ASN A 117 -3.82 -0.87 -10.13
C ASN A 117 -3.52 -2.38 -10.16
N TRP A 118 -4.24 -3.18 -9.37
CA TRP A 118 -4.13 -4.64 -9.39
C TRP A 118 -4.44 -5.24 -10.77
N GLU A 119 -5.49 -4.75 -11.44
CA GLU A 119 -5.88 -5.18 -12.79
C GLU A 119 -4.83 -4.79 -13.84
N SER A 120 -4.16 -3.64 -13.69
CA SER A 120 -3.14 -3.16 -14.63
C SER A 120 -1.82 -3.95 -14.59
N ILE A 121 -1.54 -4.70 -13.51
CA ILE A 121 -0.31 -5.48 -13.38
C ILE A 121 -0.42 -6.74 -14.27
N PRO A 122 0.57 -7.00 -15.15
CA PRO A 122 0.61 -8.22 -15.95
C PRO A 122 0.57 -9.49 -15.08
N LYS A 123 -0.16 -10.53 -15.52
CA LYS A 123 -0.41 -11.75 -14.73
C LYS A 123 0.87 -12.43 -14.23
N GLN A 124 1.96 -12.40 -15.00
CA GLN A 124 3.25 -13.00 -14.62
C GLN A 124 3.92 -12.31 -13.43
N TYR A 125 3.49 -11.11 -13.05
CA TYR A 125 4.00 -10.37 -11.90
C TYR A 125 3.00 -10.32 -10.73
N LYS A 126 1.87 -11.02 -10.84
CA LYS A 126 0.86 -11.13 -9.79
C LYS A 126 0.92 -12.49 -9.08
N PRO A 127 0.89 -12.51 -7.73
CA PRO A 127 1.07 -11.36 -6.82
C PRO A 127 2.52 -10.86 -6.86
N LEU A 128 2.77 -9.64 -6.39
CA LEU A 128 4.13 -9.09 -6.37
C LEU A 128 5.02 -9.96 -5.47
N PRO A 129 6.12 -10.55 -5.97
CA PRO A 129 6.90 -11.53 -5.22
C PRO A 129 7.59 -10.89 -4.02
N ASN A 130 7.81 -11.70 -2.96
CA ASN A 130 8.47 -11.31 -1.71
C ASN A 130 7.80 -10.18 -0.92
N ARG A 131 6.50 -9.98 -1.16
CA ARG A 131 5.68 -8.93 -0.52
C ARG A 131 4.31 -9.50 -0.16
N ILE A 132 3.75 -8.98 0.93
CA ILE A 132 2.37 -9.24 1.32
C ILE A 132 1.48 -8.31 0.51
N ASN A 133 0.71 -8.86 -0.43
CA ASN A 133 -0.13 -8.07 -1.33
C ASN A 133 -1.49 -7.82 -0.69
N VAL A 134 -1.96 -6.57 -0.78
CA VAL A 134 -3.27 -6.13 -0.28
C VAL A 134 -3.95 -5.31 -1.37
N VAL A 135 -5.19 -5.66 -1.70
CA VAL A 135 -6.00 -4.99 -2.72
C VAL A 135 -7.23 -4.37 -2.07
N LEU A 136 -7.40 -3.06 -2.25
CA LEU A 136 -8.58 -2.32 -1.83
C LEU A 136 -9.64 -2.41 -2.94
N SER A 137 -10.71 -3.14 -2.66
CA SER A 137 -11.84 -3.35 -3.56
C SER A 137 -13.08 -3.75 -2.77
N LYS A 138 -14.22 -3.12 -3.09
CA LYS A 138 -15.54 -3.50 -2.57
C LYS A 138 -16.26 -4.52 -3.47
N THR A 139 -15.64 -4.94 -4.56
CA THR A 139 -16.27 -5.73 -5.62
C THR A 139 -15.57 -7.04 -5.92
N LEU A 140 -14.26 -7.13 -5.63
CA LEU A 140 -13.52 -8.38 -5.83
C LEU A 140 -13.86 -9.35 -4.70
N THR A 141 -14.06 -10.61 -5.04
CA THR A 141 -14.20 -11.67 -4.04
C THR A 141 -12.98 -12.60 -4.05
N LYS A 142 -12.86 -13.44 -3.02
CA LYS A 142 -11.75 -14.41 -2.92
C LYS A 142 -11.83 -15.48 -4.00
N GLU A 143 -13.03 -15.74 -4.52
CA GLU A 143 -13.27 -16.70 -5.60
C GLU A 143 -12.73 -16.18 -6.94
N ASP A 144 -12.71 -14.85 -7.13
CA ASP A 144 -12.21 -14.20 -8.35
C ASP A 144 -10.69 -14.18 -8.43
N VAL A 145 -10.00 -14.24 -7.28
CA VAL A 145 -8.56 -14.02 -7.17
C VAL A 145 -7.88 -15.25 -6.59
N LYS A 146 -7.21 -16.02 -7.47
CA LYS A 146 -6.54 -17.28 -7.10
C LYS A 146 -5.16 -17.04 -6.46
N GLU A 147 -4.64 -15.84 -6.58
CA GLU A 147 -3.35 -15.42 -6.03
C GLU A 147 -3.41 -15.26 -4.50
N LYS A 148 -2.28 -15.46 -3.81
CA LYS A 148 -2.16 -15.18 -2.36
C LYS A 148 -2.16 -13.66 -2.12
N VAL A 149 -3.35 -13.09 -1.89
CA VAL A 149 -3.56 -11.65 -1.68
C VAL A 149 -4.68 -11.40 -0.67
N PHE A 150 -4.55 -10.35 0.14
CA PHE A 150 -5.65 -9.88 0.99
C PHE A 150 -6.53 -8.92 0.21
N ILE A 151 -7.84 -9.09 0.30
CA ILE A 151 -8.83 -8.14 -0.23
C ILE A 151 -9.44 -7.42 0.98
N ILE A 152 -9.50 -6.09 0.90
CA ILE A 152 -10.05 -5.22 1.94
C ILE A 152 -11.02 -4.21 1.32
N ASP A 153 -12.06 -3.83 2.07
CA ASP A 153 -13.11 -2.95 1.56
C ASP A 153 -12.80 -1.46 1.79
N SER A 154 -11.98 -1.17 2.80
CA SER A 154 -11.69 0.20 3.26
C SER A 154 -10.28 0.36 3.83
N ILE A 155 -9.87 1.62 4.05
CA ILE A 155 -8.63 1.94 4.78
C ILE A 155 -8.74 1.58 6.27
N ASP A 156 -9.94 1.51 6.85
CA ASP A 156 -10.10 1.04 8.22
C ASP A 156 -9.80 -0.46 8.34
N ASP A 157 -10.22 -1.25 7.36
CA ASP A 157 -9.88 -2.68 7.27
C ASP A 157 -8.37 -2.89 7.06
N LEU A 158 -7.71 -2.00 6.32
CA LEU A 158 -6.25 -1.99 6.23
C LEU A 158 -5.62 -1.87 7.62
N LEU A 159 -6.08 -0.90 8.43
CA LEU A 159 -5.55 -0.71 9.78
C LEU A 159 -5.82 -1.94 10.65
N LEU A 160 -7.02 -2.53 10.59
CA LEU A 160 -7.35 -3.76 11.32
C LEU A 160 -6.45 -4.94 10.90
N LEU A 161 -6.15 -5.07 9.60
CA LEU A 161 -5.22 -6.08 9.10
C LEU A 161 -3.81 -5.85 9.63
N LEU A 162 -3.28 -4.62 9.55
CA LEU A 162 -1.93 -4.27 10.01
C LEU A 162 -1.75 -4.50 11.52
N LYS A 163 -2.81 -4.31 12.32
CA LYS A 163 -2.78 -4.59 13.77
C LYS A 163 -2.50 -6.07 14.09
N LYS A 164 -2.85 -6.99 13.20
CA LYS A 164 -2.74 -8.45 13.41
C LYS A 164 -1.57 -9.09 12.66
N LEU A 165 -0.95 -8.36 11.74
CA LEU A 165 0.02 -8.91 10.78
C LEU A 165 1.48 -8.70 11.24
N LYS A 166 2.34 -9.70 11.02
CA LYS A 166 3.80 -9.57 11.11
C LYS A 166 4.35 -9.01 9.80
N TYR A 167 4.87 -7.79 9.80
CA TYR A 167 5.44 -7.15 8.60
C TYR A 167 6.50 -6.11 8.94
N TYR A 168 7.37 -5.76 7.99
CA TYR A 168 8.39 -4.73 8.19
C TYR A 168 7.82 -3.31 8.00
N LYS A 169 7.48 -2.92 6.76
CA LYS A 169 6.86 -1.63 6.42
C LYS A 169 5.61 -1.82 5.56
N CYS A 170 4.70 -0.83 5.56
CA CYS A 170 3.52 -0.83 4.71
C CYS A 170 3.67 0.24 3.62
N PHE A 171 3.61 -0.17 2.35
CA PHE A 171 3.72 0.72 1.19
C PHE A 171 2.40 0.85 0.46
N ILE A 172 1.85 2.06 0.41
CA ILE A 172 0.78 2.44 -0.49
C ILE A 172 1.38 2.66 -1.87
N ILE A 173 1.02 1.81 -2.83
CA ILE A 173 1.57 1.83 -4.20
C ILE A 173 0.57 2.40 -5.24
N GLY A 174 -0.54 2.94 -4.76
CA GLY A 174 -1.54 3.67 -5.55
C GLY A 174 -2.83 2.91 -5.81
N GLY A 175 -3.76 3.41 -6.62
CA GLY A 175 -3.65 4.60 -7.46
C GLY A 175 -4.11 5.90 -6.79
N ALA A 176 -4.53 6.87 -7.62
CA ALA A 176 -4.86 8.24 -7.21
C ALA A 176 -5.88 8.31 -6.06
N GLN A 177 -6.91 7.47 -6.07
CA GLN A 177 -7.92 7.43 -5.02
C GLN A 177 -7.33 6.95 -3.69
N VAL A 178 -6.55 5.86 -3.71
CA VAL A 178 -5.90 5.30 -2.51
C VAL A 178 -4.91 6.30 -1.91
N TYR A 179 -4.09 6.96 -2.73
CA TYR A 179 -3.19 8.01 -2.24
C TYR A 179 -3.97 9.16 -1.60
N ARG A 180 -5.04 9.63 -2.26
CA ARG A 180 -5.86 10.74 -1.75
C ARG A 180 -6.45 10.41 -0.39
N GLU A 181 -7.03 9.22 -0.24
CA GLU A 181 -7.65 8.79 1.00
C GLU A 181 -6.62 8.72 2.13
N CYS A 182 -5.49 8.03 1.92
CA CYS A 182 -4.44 7.91 2.93
C CYS A 182 -3.82 9.28 3.31
N LEU A 183 -3.59 10.17 2.32
CA LEU A 183 -3.07 11.51 2.58
C LEU A 183 -4.08 12.36 3.36
N SER A 184 -5.36 12.31 2.99
CA SER A 184 -6.41 13.09 3.67
C SER A 184 -6.64 12.67 5.13
N ARG A 185 -6.37 11.39 5.44
CA ARG A 185 -6.44 10.83 6.80
C ARG A 185 -5.15 10.98 7.60
N ASN A 186 -4.14 11.67 7.04
CA ASN A 186 -2.81 11.82 7.65
C ASN A 186 -2.13 10.48 7.99
N LEU A 187 -2.34 9.46 7.14
CA LEU A 187 -1.82 8.09 7.33
C LEU A 187 -0.50 7.84 6.59
N ILE A 188 0.16 8.87 6.05
CA ILE A 188 1.40 8.71 5.29
C ILE A 188 2.55 9.40 6.03
N LYS A 189 3.50 8.58 6.51
CA LYS A 189 4.70 9.07 7.22
C LYS A 189 5.78 9.57 6.27
N GLN A 190 5.96 8.91 5.12
CA GLN A 190 6.96 9.26 4.11
C GLN A 190 6.44 8.99 2.70
N ILE A 191 6.92 9.78 1.73
CA ILE A 191 6.61 9.62 0.31
C ILE A 191 7.90 9.39 -0.48
N TYR A 192 8.03 8.24 -1.10
CA TYR A 192 9.04 7.92 -2.09
C TYR A 192 8.54 8.36 -3.48
N PHE A 193 9.02 9.50 -3.97
CA PHE A 193 8.48 10.16 -5.17
C PHE A 193 9.49 10.18 -6.32
N THR A 194 9.31 9.30 -7.31
CA THR A 194 10.09 9.35 -8.56
C THR A 194 9.56 10.47 -9.46
N ARG A 195 10.44 11.35 -9.92
CA ARG A 195 10.14 12.35 -10.95
C ARG A 195 10.62 11.86 -12.32
N ILE A 196 9.69 11.56 -13.21
CA ILE A 196 9.98 11.16 -14.60
C ILE A 196 10.04 12.42 -15.45
N ASN A 197 11.25 12.82 -15.86
CA ASN A 197 11.53 14.10 -16.50
C ASN A 197 11.49 14.08 -18.02
#